data_AF-A0A371BM17-F1
#
_entry.id   AF-A0A371BM17-F1
#
_cell.length_a   1.000
_cell.length_b   1.000
_cell.length_c   1.000
_cell.angle_alpha   90.00
_cell.angle_beta   90.00
_cell.angle_gamma   90.00
#
_symmetry.space_group_name_H-M   'P 1'
#
loop_
_entity.id
_entity.type
_entity.pdbx_description
1 polymer ?
#
loop_
_entity_poly.entity_id
_entity_poly.type
_entity_poly.pdbx_seq_one_letter_code
_entity_poly.pdbx_strand_id
1 'polypeptide(L)' 'MSTGLAALSNGFKGFARYMGGVMGADAYSKYLEHHTEAGHKEPPLNEREFWRDRTDRQDANPQGRCC' A
#
# COMPACT_ATOMS: atom_id res chain seq x y z
N MET A 1 31.39 17.38 1.58
CA MET A 1 31.16 16.21 0.70
C MET A 1 29.79 15.61 1.04
N SER A 2 28.68 16.33 0.79
CA SER A 2 27.38 15.98 1.39
C SER A 2 26.21 15.97 0.40
N THR A 3 26.38 16.62 -0.76
CA THR A 3 25.38 16.68 -1.83
C THR A 3 25.16 15.33 -2.53
N GLY A 4 26.22 14.53 -2.69
CA GLY A 4 26.12 13.21 -3.30
C GLY A 4 25.29 12.21 -2.48
N LEU A 5 25.42 12.25 -1.14
CA LEU A 5 24.63 11.42 -0.23
C LEU A 5 23.16 11.82 -0.21
N ALA A 6 22.85 13.12 -0.27
CA ALA A 6 21.48 13.62 -0.36
C ALA A 6 20.80 13.25 -1.69
N ALA A 7 21.53 13.26 -2.79
CA ALA A 7 21.00 12.83 -4.09
C ALA A 7 20.73 11.32 -4.12
N LEU A 8 21.64 10.51 -3.58
CA LEU A 8 21.47 9.06 -3.46
C LEU A 8 20.29 8.68 -2.55
N SER A 9 20.10 9.38 -1.42
CA SER A 9 18.99 9.10 -0.50
C SER A 9 17.63 9.46 -1.11
N ASN A 10 17.56 10.55 -1.87
CA ASN A 10 16.34 10.92 -2.60
C ASN A 10 16.03 9.94 -3.74
N GLY A 11 17.05 9.49 -4.48
CA GLY A 11 16.88 8.45 -5.50
C GLY A 11 16.39 7.12 -4.92
N PHE A 12 16.95 6.70 -3.78
CA PHE A 12 16.54 5.48 -3.08
C PHE A 12 15.11 5.58 -2.53
N LYS A 13 14.70 6.73 -1.98
CA LYS A 13 13.31 6.98 -1.57
C LYS A 13 12.32 6.88 -2.74
N GLY A 14 12.69 7.44 -3.90
CA GLY A 14 11.89 7.34 -5.12
C GLY A 14 11.74 5.90 -5.59
N PHE A 15 12.85 5.15 -5.59
CA PHE A 15 12.86 3.73 -5.95
C PHE A 15 12.07 2.87 -4.95
N ALA A 16 12.18 3.14 -3.65
CA ALA A 16 11.39 2.45 -2.62
C ALA A 16 9.89 2.74 -2.76
N ARG A 17 9.49 3.98 -3.08
CA ARG A 17 8.09 4.30 -3.42
C ARG A 17 7.64 3.57 -4.69
N TYR A 18 8.47 3.55 -5.72
CA TYR A 18 8.16 2.87 -6.98
C TYR A 18 8.00 1.37 -6.76
N MET A 19 8.95 0.72 -6.08
CA MET A 19 8.84 -0.69 -5.71
C MET A 19 7.66 -0.96 -4.78
N GLY A 20 7.37 -0.05 -3.85
CA GLY A 20 6.18 -0.12 -2.99
C GLY A 20 4.88 -0.10 -3.81
N GLY A 21 4.82 0.75 -4.83
CA GLY A 21 3.73 0.80 -5.81
C GLY A 21 3.60 -0.46 -6.66
N VAL A 22 4.73 -1.03 -7.10
CA VAL A 22 4.78 -2.21 -7.98
C VAL A 22 4.50 -3.52 -7.22
N MET A 23 5.02 -3.69 -6.01
CA MET A 23 4.74 -4.86 -5.16
C MET A 23 3.42 -4.74 -4.40
N GLY A 24 2.72 -3.60 -4.49
CA GLY A 24 1.49 -3.34 -3.75
C GLY A 24 1.70 -3.11 -2.25
N ALA A 25 2.95 -2.92 -1.80
CA ALA A 25 3.24 -2.54 -0.41
C ALA A 25 2.68 -1.16 -0.04
N ASP A 26 2.35 -0.32 -1.02
CA ASP A 26 1.70 0.98 -0.81
C ASP A 26 0.16 0.88 -0.63
N ALA A 27 -0.41 -0.32 -0.77
CA ALA A 27 -1.86 -0.53 -0.70
C ALA A 27 -2.46 -0.09 0.64
N TYR A 28 -1.75 -0.32 1.74
CA TYR A 28 -2.20 0.11 3.07
C TYR A 28 -2.16 1.63 3.23
N SER A 29 -1.12 2.29 2.70
CA SER A 29 -1.04 3.76 2.70
C SER A 29 -2.20 4.40 1.92
N LYS A 30 -2.51 3.86 0.73
CA LYS A 30 -3.68 4.28 -0.06
C LYS A 30 -5.00 4.05 0.67
N TYR A 31 -5.12 2.94 1.41
CA TYR A 31 -6.29 2.68 2.24
C TYR A 31 -6.47 3.74 3.33
N LEU A 32 -5.39 4.14 4.02
CA LEU A 32 -5.46 5.17 5.06
C LEU A 32 -5.80 6.56 4.48
N GLU A 33 -5.25 6.90 3.32
CA GLU A 33 -5.59 8.13 2.60
C GLU A 33 -7.08 8.13 2.25
N HIS A 34 -7.57 7.06 1.63
CA HIS A 34 -8.99 6.91 1.30
C HIS A 34 -9.88 6.94 2.55
N HIS A 35 -9.47 6.29 3.64
CA HIS A 35 -10.22 6.28 4.90
C HIS A 35 -10.32 7.68 5.51
N THR A 36 -9.25 8.47 5.39
CA THR A 36 -9.19 9.86 5.86
C THR A 36 -10.06 10.77 5.00
N GLU A 37 -9.99 10.63 3.67
CA GLU A 37 -10.80 11.39 2.71
C GLU A 37 -12.28 11.05 2.78
N ALA A 38 -12.62 9.78 2.95
CA ALA A 38 -14.00 9.30 3.08
C ALA A 38 -14.65 9.73 4.41
N GLY A 39 -13.86 10.21 5.38
CA GLY A 39 -14.39 10.73 6.64
C GLY A 39 -15.06 9.67 7.51
N HIS A 40 -14.63 8.41 7.41
CA HIS A 40 -15.14 7.34 8.26
C HIS A 40 -14.88 7.64 9.74
N LYS A 41 -15.90 7.44 10.59
CA LYS A 41 -15.82 7.69 12.03
C LYS A 41 -15.19 6.52 12.78
N GLU A 42 -15.23 5.34 12.18
CA GLU A 42 -14.60 4.14 12.70
C GLU A 42 -13.07 4.25 12.60
N PRO A 43 -12.32 3.64 13.53
CA PRO A 43 -10.88 3.56 13.39
C PRO A 43 -10.50 2.72 12.16
N PRO A 44 -9.47 3.13 11.38
CA PRO A 44 -9.00 2.34 10.25
C PRO A 44 -8.49 0.98 10.72
N LEU A 45 -8.63 -0.04 9.86
CA LEU A 45 -8.08 -1.37 10.08
C LEU A 45 -6.57 -1.29 10.28
N ASN A 46 -6.01 -2.18 11.11
CA ASN A 46 -4.56 -2.30 11.18
C ASN A 46 -4.02 -2.96 9.90
N GLU A 47 -2.72 -2.78 9.65
CA GLU A 47 -2.08 -3.27 8.42
C GLU A 47 -2.27 -4.78 8.21
N ARG A 48 -2.14 -5.58 9.27
CA ARG A 48 -2.31 -7.04 9.20
C ARG A 48 -3.76 -7.42 8.88
N GLU A 49 -4.73 -6.75 9.48
CA GLU A 49 -6.15 -6.94 9.23
C GLU A 49 -6.51 -6.55 7.81
N PHE A 50 -5.99 -5.43 7.31
CA PHE A 50 -6.16 -5.00 5.93
C PHE A 50 -5.65 -6.07 4.94
N TRP A 51 -4.46 -6.62 5.17
CA TRP A 51 -3.91 -7.67 4.31
C TRP A 51 -4.69 -8.98 4.37
N ARG A 52 -5.13 -9.37 5.58
CA ARG A 52 -5.99 -10.55 5.76
C ARG A 52 -7.30 -10.39 5.00
N ASP A 53 -8.03 -9.31 5.27
CA ASP A 53 -9.32 -8.99 4.64
C ASP A 53 -9.20 -8.85 3.11
N ARG A 54 -8.11 -8.26 2.60
CA ARG A 54 -7.82 -8.23 1.16
C ARG A 54 -7.65 -9.64 0.57
N THR A 55 -6.91 -10.51 1.27
CA THR A 55 -6.68 -11.90 0.84
C THR A 55 -7.98 -12.71 0.90
N ASP A 56 -8.74 -12.57 1.99
CA ASP A 56 -10.04 -13.21 2.19
C ASP A 56 -11.03 -12.82 1.09
N ARG A 57 -11.07 -11.54 0.69
CA ARG A 57 -11.90 -11.10 -0.44
C ARG A 57 -11.48 -11.72 -1.77
N GLN A 58 -10.18 -11.89 -2.01
CA GLN A 58 -9.67 -12.53 -3.22
C GLN A 58 -9.96 -14.03 -3.23
N ASP A 59 -9.88 -14.69 -2.08
CA ASP A 59 -10.19 -16.10 -1.93
C ASP A 59 -11.70 -16.37 -2.08
N ALA A 60 -12.53 -15.51 -1.46
CA ALA A 60 -13.99 -15.60 -1.54
C ALA A 60 -14.57 -15.19 -2.90
N ASN A 61 -13.89 -14.30 -3.63
CA ASN A 61 -14.27 -13.87 -4.98
C ASN A 61 -13.12 -14.12 -5.94
N PRO A 62 -12.88 -15.39 -6.36
CA PRO A 62 -11.87 -15.69 -7.35
C PRO A 62 -12.39 -15.26 -8.74
N GLN A 63 -12.36 -13.95 -8.99
CA GLN A 63 -12.70 -13.34 -10.28
C GLN A 63 -11.68 -13.88 -11.30
N GLY A 64 -12.01 -14.97 -12.01
CA GLY A 64 -11.08 -15.64 -12.92
C GLY A 64 -11.14 -17.17 -12.95
N ARG A 65 -12.04 -17.82 -12.19
CA ARG A 65 -12.37 -19.23 -12.46
C ARG A 65 -13.40 -19.33 -13.58
N CYS A 66 -13.08 -18.82 -14.77
CA CYS A 66 -13.75 -19.27 -15.97
C CYS A 66 -13.07 -20.59 -16.40
N CYS A 67 -13.67 -21.68 -15.94
CA CYS A 67 -13.74 -22.90 -16.73
C CYS A 67 -15.11 -22.88 -17.41
#